data_AF-A0A4W3JLT2-F1
#
_entry.id   AF-A0A4W3JLT2-F1
#
_cell.length_a   1.000
_cell.length_b   1.000
_cell.length_c   1.000
_cell.angle_alpha   90.00
_cell.angle_beta   90.00
_cell.angle_gamma   90.00
#
_symmetry.space_group_name_H-M   'P 1'
#
loop_
_entity.id
_entity.type
_entity.pdbx_description
1 polymer ?
#
loop_
_entity_poly.entity_id
_entity_poly.type
_entity_poly.pdbx_seq_one_letter_code
_entity_poly.pdbx_strand_id
1 'polypeptide(L)' 'MVANGVRAAPLWDNVRQCFVGMLTITDFINILHKYYTSPMVQIYELEEHKIETWRGER' A
#
# COMPACT_ATOMS: atom_id res chain seq x y z
N MET A 1 4.97 -3.72 -6.30
CA MET A 1 3.99 -4.83 -6.45
C MET A 1 3.65 -5.11 -7.91
N VAL A 2 3.30 -4.07 -8.68
CA VAL A 2 3.00 -4.18 -10.13
C VAL A 2 4.23 -4.60 -10.96
N ALA A 3 5.41 -4.05 -10.67
CA ALA A 3 6.66 -4.41 -11.36
C ALA A 3 7.17 -5.85 -11.08
N ASN A 4 6.76 -6.45 -9.96
CA ASN A 4 7.25 -7.78 -9.53
C ASN A 4 6.23 -8.91 -9.77
N GLY A 5 5.07 -8.62 -10.38
CA GLY A 5 4.01 -9.62 -10.61
C GLY A 5 3.37 -10.18 -9.33
N VAL A 6 3.57 -9.53 -8.18
CA VAL A 6 3.16 -10.04 -6.87
C VAL A 6 1.69 -9.67 -6.60
N ARG A 7 0.83 -10.68 -6.40
CA ARG A 7 -0.61 -10.51 -6.14
C ARG A 7 -0.94 -10.21 -4.68
N ALA A 8 -0.05 -10.54 -3.76
CA ALA A 8 -0.14 -10.18 -2.34
C ALA A 8 1.27 -10.19 -1.72
N ALA A 9 1.55 -9.27 -0.80
CA ALA A 9 2.82 -9.17 -0.09
C ALA A 9 2.60 -9.23 1.43
N PRO A 10 3.27 -10.11 2.18
CA PRO A 10 3.17 -10.13 3.63
C PRO A 10 3.81 -8.86 4.22
N LEU A 11 3.20 -8.32 5.28
CA LEU A 11 3.71 -7.18 6.02
C LEU A 11 4.42 -7.67 7.28
N TRP A 12 5.70 -7.36 7.38
CA TRP A 12 6.54 -7.69 8.53
C TRP A 12 6.73 -6.45 9.42
N ASP A 13 6.38 -6.57 10.70
CA ASP A 13 6.68 -5.56 11.71
C ASP A 13 8.07 -5.85 12.29
N ASN A 14 9.02 -4.95 12.04
CA ASN A 14 10.40 -5.12 12.47
C ASN A 14 10.61 -4.87 13.97
N VAL A 15 9.67 -4.24 14.68
CA VAL A 15 9.75 -4.07 16.14
C VAL A 15 9.20 -5.29 16.85
N ARG A 16 8.01 -5.75 16.43
CA ARG A 16 7.33 -6.91 17.02
C ARG A 16 7.85 -8.24 16.49
N GLN A 17 8.68 -8.21 15.45
CA GLN A 17 9.24 -9.38 14.77
C GLN A 17 8.15 -10.39 14.40
N CYS A 18 7.06 -9.91 13.81
CA CYS A 18 5.95 -10.75 13.41
C CYS A 18 5.23 -10.24 12.16
N PHE A 19 4.47 -11.14 11.52
CA PHE A 19 3.57 -10.76 10.44
C PHE A 19 2.36 -10.01 11.00
N VAL A 20 2.14 -8.80 10.53
CA VAL A 20 1.03 -7.92 10.98
C VAL A 20 -0.07 -7.75 9.95
N GLY A 21 0.06 -8.38 8.79
CA GLY A 21 -0.99 -8.40 7.78
C GLY A 21 -0.47 -8.75 6.39
N MET A 22 -1.31 -8.48 5.41
CA MET A 22 -0.97 -8.62 3.99
C MET A 22 -1.35 -7.33 3.28
N LEU A 23 -0.56 -6.98 2.27
CA LEU A 23 -0.88 -5.97 1.27
C LEU A 23 -1.38 -6.71 0.03
N THR A 24 -2.64 -6.49 -0.31
CA THR A 24 -3.34 -7.20 -1.39
C THR A 24 -3.78 -6.25 -2.49
N ILE A 25 -4.30 -6.81 -3.59
CA ILE A 25 -4.91 -6.02 -4.68
C ILE A 25 -6.08 -5.17 -4.15
N THR A 26 -6.85 -5.67 -3.18
CA THR A 26 -7.97 -4.91 -2.59
C THR A 26 -7.48 -3.68 -1.83
N ASP A 27 -6.39 -3.81 -1.06
CA ASP A 27 -5.76 -2.67 -0.40
C ASP A 27 -5.32 -1.63 -1.44
N PHE A 28 -4.72 -2.07 -2.55
CA PHE A 28 -4.30 -1.19 -3.64
C PHE A 28 -5.47 -0.45 -4.29
N ILE A 29 -6.60 -1.12 -4.53
CA ILE A 29 -7.82 -0.49 -5.07
C ILE A 29 -8.37 0.56 -4.10
N ASN A 30 -8.42 0.26 -2.80
CA ASN A 30 -8.90 1.20 -1.79
C ASN A 30 -8.00 2.43 -1.67
N ILE A 31 -6.68 2.22 -1.78
CA ILE A 31 -5.65 3.25 -1.84
C ILE A 31 -5.90 4.18 -3.03
N LEU A 32 -6.09 3.63 -4.22
CA LEU A 32 -6.40 4.41 -5.41
C LEU A 32 -7.71 5.19 -5.23
N HIS A 33 -8.80 4.53 -4.81
CA HIS A 33 -10.06 5.23 -4.58
C HIS A 33 -9.97 6.39 -3.57
N LYS A 34 -9.11 6.28 -2.55
CA LYS A 34 -8.98 7.28 -1.49
C LYS A 34 -8.04 8.44 -1.85
N TYR A 35 -6.93 8.15 -2.53
CA TYR A 35 -5.86 9.13 -2.77
C TYR A 35 -5.72 9.54 -4.23
N TYR A 36 -6.35 8.81 -5.16
CA TYR A 36 -6.38 9.13 -6.57
C TYR A 36 -7.65 9.91 -6.93
N THR A 37 -7.68 11.19 -6.59
CA THR A 37 -8.81 12.10 -6.86
C THR A 37 -8.72 12.80 -8.22
N SER A 38 -7.58 12.76 -8.90
CA SER A 38 -7.38 13.38 -10.21
C SER A 38 -6.46 12.54 -11.10
N PRO A 39 -6.81 12.31 -12.39
CA PRO A 39 -6.03 11.49 -13.31
C PRO A 39 -4.64 12.04 -13.66
N MET A 40 -4.30 13.23 -13.14
CA MET A 40 -3.01 13.88 -13.38
C MET A 40 -1.95 13.59 -12.31
N VAL A 41 -2.33 13.04 -11.16
CA VAL A 41 -1.37 12.61 -10.12
C VAL A 41 -0.81 11.26 -10.57
N GLN A 42 0.51 11.19 -10.80
CA GLN A 42 1.12 9.95 -11.26
C GLN A 42 1.25 8.95 -10.10
N ILE A 43 1.11 7.66 -10.40
CA ILE A 43 1.22 6.56 -9.43
C ILE A 43 2.54 6.61 -8.63
N TYR A 44 3.59 7.23 -9.20
CA TYR A 44 4.88 7.44 -8.56
C TYR A 44 4.80 8.27 -7.26
N GLU A 45 3.92 9.27 -7.18
CA GLU A 45 3.72 10.03 -5.94
C GLU A 45 3.11 9.16 -4.85
N LEU A 46 2.27 8.17 -5.20
CA LEU A 46 1.74 7.19 -4.26
C LEU A 46 2.81 6.16 -3.84
N GLU A 47 3.76 5.82 -4.72
CA GLU A 47 4.85 4.89 -4.40
C GLU A 47 5.84 5.43 -3.36
N GLU A 48 5.99 6.76 -3.25
CA GLU A 48 6.83 7.39 -2.23
C GLU A 48 6.20 7.39 -0.82
N HIS A 49 4.90 7.13 -0.69
CA HIS A 49 4.22 7.09 0.60
C HIS A 49 4.40 5.74 1.30
N LYS A 50 5.01 5.74 2.49
CA LYS A 50 5.19 4.55 3.31
C LYS A 50 3.86 3.92 3.72
N ILE A 51 3.76 2.59 3.67
CA ILE A 51 2.59 1.77 4.10
C ILE A 51 2.02 2.20 5.46
N GLU A 52 2.89 2.67 6.35
CA GLU A 52 2.57 3.21 7.68
C GLU A 52 1.54 4.36 7.62
N THR A 53 1.71 5.29 6.67
CA THR A 53 0.82 6.45 6.47
C THR A 53 -0.61 6.04 6.09
N TRP A 54 -0.77 4.91 5.40
CA TRP A 54 -2.06 4.45 4.89
C TRP A 54 -2.92 3.75 5.94
N ARG A 55 -2.29 3.19 6.99
CA ARG A 55 -2.95 2.43 8.06
C ARG A 55 -3.12 3.21 9.37
N GLY A 56 -2.44 4.35 9.54
CA GLY A 56 -2.51 5.18 10.75
C GLY A 56 -3.84 5.93 10.95
N GLU A 57 -4.78 5.88 9.99
CA GLU A 57 -6.09 6.52 10.08
C GLU A 57 -7.23 5.55 10.45
N ARG A 58 -6.93 4.47 11.18
CA ARG A 58 -7.92 3.48 11.60
C ARG A 58 -8.01 3.33 13.10
#